data_AF-A0AAN5PKC0-F1
#
_entry.id   AF-A0AAN5PKC0-F1
#
_cell.length_a   1.000
_cell.length_b   1.000
_cell.length_c   1.000
_cell.angle_alpha   90.00
_cell.angle_beta   90.00
_cell.angle_gamma   90.00
#
_symmetry.space_group_name_H-M   'P 1'
#
loop_
_entity.id
_entity.type
_entity.pdbx_description
1 polymer ?
#
loop_
_entity_poly.entity_id
_entity_poly.type
_entity_poly.pdbx_seq_one_letter_code
_entity_poly.pdbx_strand_id
1 'polypeptide(L)'
;DQQHSILLIGCNIHREVPLAGTRVRKAFRNGAKIYALNPVDFDYHFDLSGRVVISPLEMPMQLAKLALALTSELASLPEEVQKLLIGLEVDKQTKQIAQSLKEEKACLITGAIVENHPEASLLRTLVAIVQKLSGAKLVRLTTGANSAGACIAGMLPHRTVAGKSIAEPGLNVQEALNSKLKGYLLMGVEPGYDFANPAGARQSMLAAEFVVLLSAYEHESMHDYADVILPIAPYAETSGTYINIDNTWQTVKGAMLPLGESRPAWKVLRVLGNLLHCKKFDYTSTEDILEEVKEAVSMTMEHEYEPYYPESLPVINQSLVRVGEWPLYRIDAITRNAKELQLCAASESACIRIHPSTADRLKLEEIATVS
;
A
#
# COMPACT_ATOMS: atom_id res chain seq x y z
N ASP A 1 15.00 -15.70 3.30
CA ASP A 1 15.12 -17.12 3.71
C ASP A 1 16.31 -17.38 4.65
N GLN A 2 17.31 -16.48 4.72
CA GLN A 2 18.45 -16.56 5.66
C GLN A 2 18.24 -15.81 6.99
N GLN A 3 17.02 -15.34 7.28
CA GLN A 3 16.73 -14.57 8.51
C GLN A 3 16.48 -15.53 9.67
N HIS A 4 16.88 -15.15 10.89
CA HIS A 4 16.61 -15.93 12.10
C HIS A 4 15.35 -15.47 12.83
N SER A 5 14.96 -14.20 12.64
CA SER A 5 13.78 -13.60 13.27
C SER A 5 13.05 -12.73 12.25
N ILE A 6 11.74 -12.88 12.13
CA ILE A 6 10.91 -12.10 11.21
C ILE A 6 9.67 -11.59 11.96
N LEU A 7 9.42 -10.28 11.91
CA LEU A 7 8.15 -9.68 12.38
C LEU A 7 7.34 -9.21 11.18
N LEU A 8 6.17 -9.81 10.97
CA LEU A 8 5.15 -9.36 10.02
C LEU A 8 4.29 -8.28 10.68
N ILE A 9 4.12 -7.13 10.04
CA ILE A 9 3.37 -5.99 10.59
C ILE A 9 2.28 -5.60 9.59
N GLY A 10 1.01 -5.82 9.96
CA GLY A 10 -0.15 -5.55 9.12
C GLY A 10 -0.05 -6.23 7.75
N CYS A 11 0.31 -7.51 7.74
CA CYS A 11 0.72 -8.23 6.54
C CYS A 11 0.12 -9.64 6.47
N ASN A 12 -0.84 -9.84 5.58
CA ASN A 12 -1.24 -11.17 5.12
C ASN A 12 -0.37 -11.58 3.92
N ILE A 13 0.87 -11.97 4.22
CA ILE A 13 1.91 -12.15 3.21
C ILE A 13 1.56 -13.16 2.11
N HIS A 14 0.72 -14.17 2.40
CA HIS A 14 0.31 -15.18 1.42
C HIS A 14 -0.70 -14.65 0.40
N ARG A 15 -1.54 -13.70 0.79
CA ARG A 15 -2.52 -13.06 -0.11
C ARG A 15 -1.98 -11.81 -0.78
N GLU A 16 -1.11 -11.07 -0.09
CA GLU A 16 -0.53 -9.82 -0.61
C GLU A 16 0.60 -10.08 -1.60
N VAL A 17 1.63 -10.85 -1.20
CA VAL A 17 2.81 -11.13 -2.02
C VAL A 17 3.21 -12.61 -1.84
N PRO A 18 2.52 -13.55 -2.54
CA PRO A 18 2.71 -14.99 -2.34
C PRO A 18 4.18 -15.43 -2.42
N LEU A 19 4.95 -14.86 -3.34
CA LEU A 19 6.39 -15.14 -3.49
C LEU A 19 7.19 -14.77 -2.23
N ALA A 20 6.91 -13.62 -1.61
CA ALA A 20 7.52 -13.25 -0.33
C ALA A 20 7.10 -14.22 0.78
N GLY A 21 5.82 -14.65 0.79
CA GLY A 21 5.32 -15.69 1.69
C GLY A 21 6.07 -17.01 1.57
N THR A 22 6.43 -17.44 0.35
CA THR A 22 7.26 -18.65 0.17
C THR A 22 8.66 -18.49 0.74
N ARG A 23 9.25 -17.29 0.66
CA ARG A 23 10.58 -16.98 1.21
C ARG A 23 10.59 -16.93 2.73
N VAL A 24 9.51 -16.43 3.34
CA VAL A 24 9.29 -16.46 4.79
C VAL A 24 9.09 -17.90 5.26
N ARG A 25 8.27 -18.70 4.57
CA ARG A 25 8.11 -20.13 4.86
C ARG A 25 9.44 -20.90 4.74
N LYS A 26 10.30 -20.54 3.78
CA LYS A 26 11.65 -21.12 3.69
C LYS A 26 12.52 -20.73 4.89
N ALA A 27 12.45 -19.48 5.37
CA ALA A 27 13.13 -19.06 6.60
C ALA A 27 12.62 -19.86 7.82
N PHE A 28 11.30 -20.02 7.96
CA PHE A 28 10.70 -20.85 9.01
C PHE A 28 11.26 -22.28 9.01
N ARG A 29 11.32 -22.92 7.83
CA ARG A 29 11.88 -24.27 7.69
C ARG A 29 13.38 -24.35 8.03
N ASN A 30 14.08 -23.22 7.96
CA ASN A 30 15.47 -23.08 8.40
C ASN A 30 15.59 -22.72 9.89
N GLY A 31 14.50 -22.75 10.66
CA GLY A 31 14.47 -22.48 12.10
C GLY A 31 14.20 -21.03 12.49
N ALA A 32 13.78 -20.17 11.56
CA ALA A 32 13.46 -18.79 11.88
C ALA A 32 12.23 -18.67 12.81
N LYS A 33 12.33 -17.82 13.82
CA LYS A 33 11.19 -17.40 14.64
C LYS A 33 10.37 -16.38 13.87
N ILE A 34 9.07 -16.58 13.77
CA ILE A 34 8.19 -15.67 13.03
C ILE A 34 7.14 -15.11 14.00
N TYR A 35 7.01 -13.79 13.99
CA TYR A 35 6.02 -13.06 14.77
C TYR A 35 5.08 -12.31 13.84
N ALA A 36 3.87 -12.05 14.30
CA ALA A 36 2.88 -11.26 13.58
C ALA A 36 2.23 -10.21 14.49
N LEU A 37 2.09 -8.98 13.98
CA LEU A 37 1.32 -7.90 14.58
C LEU A 37 0.27 -7.49 13.55
N ASN A 38 -0.99 -7.87 13.76
CA ASN A 38 -2.07 -7.67 12.80
C ASN A 38 -3.39 -7.36 13.50
N PRO A 39 -4.36 -6.75 12.81
CA PRO A 39 -5.71 -6.65 13.32
C PRO A 39 -6.57 -7.91 13.15
N VAL A 40 -6.06 -8.90 12.41
CA VAL A 40 -6.71 -10.19 12.16
C VAL A 40 -5.69 -11.30 12.40
N ASP A 41 -6.13 -12.39 13.03
CA ASP A 41 -5.35 -13.62 13.14
C ASP A 41 -5.42 -14.37 11.81
N PHE A 42 -4.49 -14.04 10.90
CA PHE A 42 -4.43 -14.67 9.59
C PHE A 42 -3.91 -16.10 9.68
N ASP A 43 -4.45 -16.97 8.82
CA ASP A 43 -3.96 -18.32 8.66
C ASP A 43 -2.68 -18.31 7.80
N TYR A 44 -1.55 -18.63 8.43
CA TYR A 44 -0.24 -18.69 7.79
C TYR A 44 0.16 -20.13 7.51
N HIS A 45 0.89 -20.37 6.42
CA HIS A 45 1.42 -21.70 6.07
C HIS A 45 2.72 -22.06 6.84
N PHE A 46 2.87 -21.51 8.04
CA PHE A 46 3.96 -21.71 9.00
C PHE A 46 3.49 -21.29 10.39
N ASP A 47 4.10 -21.86 11.43
CA ASP A 47 3.75 -21.53 12.80
C ASP A 47 4.35 -20.19 13.24
N LEU A 48 3.60 -19.44 14.05
CA LEU A 48 4.07 -18.21 14.66
C LEU A 48 4.66 -18.49 16.05
N SER A 49 5.84 -17.97 16.31
CA SER A 49 6.46 -17.91 17.64
C SER A 49 5.74 -16.94 18.59
N GLY A 50 4.98 -15.99 18.03
CA GLY A 50 4.07 -15.12 18.78
C GLY A 50 3.22 -14.26 17.86
N ARG A 51 2.00 -13.93 18.30
CA ARG A 51 1.05 -13.09 17.55
C ARG A 51 0.40 -12.04 18.44
N VAL A 52 0.34 -10.80 17.95
CA VAL A 52 -0.35 -9.68 18.59
C VAL A 52 -1.53 -9.33 17.71
N VAL A 53 -2.74 -9.61 18.19
CA VAL A 53 -4.00 -9.34 17.49
C VAL A 53 -4.73 -8.21 18.21
N ILE A 54 -4.80 -7.04 17.57
CA ILE A 54 -5.23 -5.78 18.21
C ILE A 54 -6.08 -4.92 17.25
N SER A 55 -6.81 -3.93 17.76
CA SER A 55 -7.49 -2.99 16.86
C SER A 55 -6.50 -2.28 15.92
N PRO A 56 -6.87 -1.95 14.67
CA PRO A 56 -6.04 -1.09 13.82
C PRO A 56 -5.61 0.21 14.53
N LEU A 57 -6.52 0.81 15.32
CA LEU A 57 -6.25 2.03 16.08
C LEU A 57 -5.16 1.86 17.15
N GLU A 58 -4.94 0.63 17.61
CA GLU A 58 -3.92 0.31 18.62
C GLU A 58 -2.56 -0.01 18.01
N MET A 59 -2.47 -0.22 16.69
CA MET A 59 -1.21 -0.56 16.01
C MET A 59 -0.10 0.48 16.24
N PRO A 60 -0.35 1.80 16.19
CA PRO A 60 0.68 2.80 16.53
C PRO A 60 1.18 2.65 17.96
N MET A 61 0.28 2.51 18.93
CA MET A 61 0.66 2.32 20.33
C MET A 61 1.46 1.02 20.53
N GLN A 62 1.10 -0.06 19.85
CA GLN A 62 1.81 -1.33 19.96
C GLN A 62 3.23 -1.26 19.37
N LEU A 63 3.42 -0.57 18.25
CA LEU A 63 4.77 -0.33 17.70
C LEU A 63 5.59 0.61 18.59
N ALA A 64 4.96 1.60 19.21
CA ALA A 64 5.61 2.44 20.21
C ALA A 64 6.07 1.62 21.43
N LYS A 65 5.23 0.72 21.96
CA LYS A 65 5.63 -0.22 23.02
C LYS A 65 6.81 -1.10 22.60
N LEU A 66 6.83 -1.56 21.34
CA LEU A 66 7.94 -2.33 20.80
C LEU A 66 9.24 -1.51 20.72
N ALA A 67 9.16 -0.25 20.27
CA ALA A 67 10.29 0.67 20.26
C ALA A 67 10.82 0.93 21.69
N LEU A 68 9.92 1.12 22.66
CA LEU A 68 10.30 1.27 24.07
C LEU A 68 10.99 0.00 24.59
N ALA A 69 10.49 -1.18 24.25
CA ALA A 69 11.08 -2.47 24.64
C ALA A 69 12.48 -2.71 24.05
N LEU A 70 12.78 -2.11 22.89
CA LEU A 70 14.09 -2.19 22.24
C LEU A 70 15.10 -1.20 22.83
N THR A 71 14.63 -0.14 23.47
CA THR A 71 15.47 0.92 24.04
C THR A 71 16.00 0.53 25.43
N SER A 72 17.28 0.80 25.71
CA SER A 72 17.86 0.65 27.04
C SER A 72 17.67 1.90 27.91
N GLU A 73 17.83 3.09 27.31
CA GLU A 73 17.69 4.38 27.98
C GLU A 73 16.86 5.34 27.13
N LEU A 74 15.64 5.67 27.59
CA LEU A 74 14.72 6.54 26.86
C LEU A 74 15.32 7.93 26.58
N ALA A 75 16.09 8.46 27.55
CA ALA A 75 16.74 9.77 27.45
C ALA A 75 17.78 9.88 26.32
N SER A 76 18.24 8.77 25.76
CA SER A 76 19.18 8.75 24.64
C SER A 76 18.53 8.99 23.28
N LEU A 77 17.20 8.91 23.20
CA LEU A 77 16.46 9.08 21.95
C LEU A 77 16.17 10.57 21.68
N PRO A 78 15.90 10.97 20.42
CA PRO A 78 15.39 12.31 20.11
C PRO A 78 14.13 12.65 20.92
N GLU A 79 13.97 13.92 21.28
CA GLU A 79 12.87 14.39 22.15
C GLU A 79 11.49 14.03 21.57
N GLU A 80 11.36 14.10 20.25
CA GLU A 80 10.15 13.75 19.50
C GLU A 80 9.79 12.28 19.67
N VAL A 81 10.79 11.39 19.70
CA VAL A 81 10.57 9.97 19.95
C VAL A 81 10.21 9.75 21.42
N GLN A 82 10.89 10.42 22.36
CA GLN A 82 10.59 10.29 23.78
C GLN A 82 9.13 10.61 24.10
N LYS A 83 8.58 11.66 23.48
CA LYS A 83 7.17 12.07 23.62
C LYS A 83 6.19 10.96 23.23
N LEU A 84 6.52 10.15 22.22
CA LEU A 84 5.66 9.04 21.78
C LEU A 84 5.75 7.80 22.68
N LEU A 85 6.82 7.68 23.48
CA LEU A 85 7.09 6.46 24.26
C LEU A 85 6.86 6.63 25.77
N ILE A 86 6.89 7.87 26.27
CA ILE A 86 6.81 8.14 27.70
C ILE A 86 5.47 7.63 28.30
N GLY A 87 5.56 6.99 29.47
CA GLY A 87 4.40 6.45 30.18
C GLY A 87 3.80 5.16 29.59
N LEU A 88 4.37 4.60 28.50
CA LEU A 88 3.91 3.32 27.97
C LEU A 88 4.39 2.14 28.83
N GLU A 89 3.51 1.17 29.01
CA GLU A 89 3.84 -0.11 29.64
C GLU A 89 4.07 -1.19 28.59
N VAL A 90 5.16 -1.94 28.75
CA VAL A 90 5.56 -3.02 27.85
C VAL A 90 5.19 -4.37 28.46
N ASP A 91 4.28 -5.08 27.79
CA ASP A 91 3.87 -6.42 28.18
C ASP A 91 4.95 -7.49 27.88
N LYS A 92 4.75 -8.70 28.41
CA LYS A 92 5.70 -9.81 28.29
C LYS A 92 5.92 -10.24 26.83
N GLN A 93 4.88 -10.24 26.02
CA GLN A 93 4.94 -10.67 24.63
C GLN A 93 5.73 -9.67 23.78
N THR A 94 5.50 -8.37 23.98
CA THR A 94 6.25 -7.30 23.34
C THR A 94 7.74 -7.37 23.70
N LYS A 95 8.08 -7.66 24.96
CA LYS A 95 9.47 -7.89 25.39
C LYS A 95 10.12 -9.08 24.67
N GLN A 96 9.37 -10.17 24.48
CA GLN A 96 9.86 -11.34 23.75
C GLN A 96 10.13 -11.03 22.27
N ILE A 97 9.22 -10.32 21.61
CA ILE A 97 9.41 -9.88 20.22
C ILE A 97 10.64 -8.97 20.13
N ALA A 98 10.77 -7.99 21.03
CA ALA A 98 11.91 -7.07 21.08
C ALA A 98 13.24 -7.82 21.24
N GLN A 99 13.30 -8.79 22.15
CA GLN A 99 14.50 -9.62 22.34
C GLN A 99 14.86 -10.39 21.06
N SER A 100 13.86 -10.99 20.41
CA SER A 100 14.08 -11.73 19.17
C SER A 100 14.49 -10.84 17.99
N LEU A 101 14.12 -9.55 18.00
CA LEU A 101 14.53 -8.60 16.97
C LEU A 101 15.95 -8.04 17.18
N LYS A 102 16.50 -8.13 18.39
CA LYS A 102 17.91 -7.80 18.68
C LYS A 102 18.89 -8.91 18.27
N GLU A 103 18.39 -10.10 17.95
CA GLU A 103 19.21 -11.20 17.44
C GLU A 103 19.74 -10.87 16.03
N GLU A 104 20.87 -11.45 15.63
CA GLU A 104 21.40 -11.28 14.27
C GLU A 104 20.41 -11.77 13.21
N LYS A 105 20.41 -11.11 12.05
CA LYS A 105 19.54 -11.44 10.91
C LYS A 105 18.05 -11.38 11.26
N ALA A 106 17.66 -10.31 11.96
CA ALA A 106 16.27 -9.93 12.15
C ALA A 106 15.73 -9.14 10.96
N CYS A 107 14.44 -9.30 10.67
CA CYS A 107 13.76 -8.61 9.58
C CYS A 107 12.35 -8.16 10.00
N LEU A 108 12.00 -6.93 9.61
CA LEU A 108 10.66 -6.38 9.69
C LEU A 108 10.04 -6.43 8.29
N ILE A 109 8.80 -6.89 8.18
CA ILE A 109 8.04 -6.91 6.93
C ILE A 109 6.73 -6.16 7.14
N THR A 110 6.53 -5.03 6.45
CA THR A 110 5.26 -4.28 6.48
C THR A 110 4.39 -4.64 5.28
N GLY A 111 3.11 -4.83 5.53
CA GLY A 111 2.11 -5.17 4.52
C GLY A 111 1.09 -4.06 4.26
N ALA A 112 0.10 -4.40 3.44
CA ALA A 112 -0.92 -3.47 2.94
C ALA A 112 -1.73 -2.79 4.05
N ILE A 113 -1.94 -3.43 5.20
CA ILE A 113 -2.69 -2.83 6.31
C ILE A 113 -1.94 -1.63 6.88
N VAL A 114 -0.61 -1.71 6.98
CA VAL A 114 0.22 -0.58 7.42
C VAL A 114 0.19 0.54 6.39
N GLU A 115 0.35 0.21 5.11
CA GLU A 115 0.45 1.21 4.04
C GLU A 115 -0.86 1.96 3.78
N ASN A 116 -2.01 1.33 4.02
CA ASN A 116 -3.35 1.90 3.82
C ASN A 116 -4.01 2.37 5.13
N HIS A 117 -3.29 2.34 6.25
CA HIS A 117 -3.81 2.81 7.53
C HIS A 117 -4.02 4.34 7.52
N PRO A 118 -5.05 4.89 8.20
CA PRO A 118 -5.19 6.34 8.34
C PRO A 118 -3.94 7.02 8.94
N GLU A 119 -3.31 6.35 9.90
CA GLU A 119 -2.04 6.76 10.52
C GLU A 119 -0.78 6.17 9.83
N ALA A 120 -0.83 5.87 8.52
CA ALA A 120 0.28 5.21 7.82
C ALA A 120 1.61 5.96 7.96
N SER A 121 1.59 7.30 8.00
CA SER A 121 2.81 8.12 8.23
C SER A 121 3.43 7.84 9.59
N LEU A 122 2.63 7.81 10.66
CA LEU A 122 3.09 7.49 12.00
C LEU A 122 3.57 6.03 12.11
N LEU A 123 2.86 5.08 11.49
CA LEU A 123 3.29 3.68 11.47
C LEU A 123 4.66 3.53 10.78
N ARG A 124 4.90 4.22 9.67
CA ARG A 124 6.22 4.22 8.99
C ARG A 124 7.30 4.81 9.89
N THR A 125 7.02 5.92 10.58
CA THR A 125 7.93 6.50 11.59
C THR A 125 8.28 5.48 12.68
N LEU A 126 7.27 4.83 13.28
CA LEU A 126 7.48 3.87 14.35
C LEU A 126 8.22 2.62 13.88
N VAL A 127 7.92 2.12 12.68
CA VAL A 127 8.67 1.02 12.06
C VAL A 127 10.13 1.41 11.83
N ALA A 128 10.41 2.64 11.36
CA ALA A 128 11.77 3.13 11.18
C ALA A 128 12.53 3.26 12.51
N ILE A 129 11.85 3.68 13.59
CA ILE A 129 12.42 3.71 14.95
C ILE A 129 12.74 2.28 15.41
N VAL A 130 11.80 1.35 15.29
CA VAL A 130 12.00 -0.08 15.63
C VAL A 130 13.17 -0.65 14.82
N GLN A 131 13.26 -0.34 13.52
CA GLN A 131 14.37 -0.75 12.66
C GLN A 131 15.71 -0.24 13.20
N LYS A 132 15.81 1.06 13.51
CA LYS A 132 17.04 1.69 14.03
C LYS A 132 17.47 1.10 15.37
N LEU A 133 16.51 0.85 16.28
CA LEU A 133 16.79 0.34 17.62
C LEU A 133 17.11 -1.16 17.66
N SER A 134 16.54 -1.94 16.76
CA SER A 134 16.78 -3.38 16.66
C SER A 134 17.97 -3.75 15.78
N GLY A 135 18.33 -2.90 14.81
CA GLY A 135 19.26 -3.26 13.73
C GLY A 135 18.66 -4.22 12.69
N ALA A 136 17.36 -4.49 12.76
CA ALA A 136 16.68 -5.37 11.81
C ALA A 136 16.63 -4.75 10.40
N LYS A 137 16.60 -5.60 9.37
CA LYS A 137 16.35 -5.16 7.99
C LYS A 137 14.87 -4.91 7.76
N LEU A 138 14.51 -3.81 7.11
CA LEU A 138 13.13 -3.53 6.74
C LEU A 138 12.84 -3.95 5.30
N VAL A 139 11.78 -4.73 5.11
CA VAL A 139 11.17 -5.01 3.81
C VAL A 139 9.77 -4.39 3.82
N ARG A 140 9.55 -3.41 2.95
CA ARG A 140 8.26 -2.76 2.82
C ARG A 140 7.58 -3.23 1.54
N LEU A 141 6.50 -4.00 1.67
CA LEU A 141 5.76 -4.49 0.52
C LEU A 141 5.01 -3.33 -0.15
N THR A 142 4.94 -3.34 -1.48
CA THR A 142 4.28 -2.30 -2.26
C THR A 142 2.80 -2.61 -2.44
N THR A 143 1.97 -1.56 -2.51
CA THR A 143 0.51 -1.65 -2.74
C THR A 143 0.12 -1.98 -4.19
N GLY A 144 1.08 -2.35 -5.04
CA GLY A 144 0.89 -2.63 -6.45
C GLY A 144 2.19 -3.05 -7.14
N ALA A 145 2.06 -3.56 -8.37
CA ALA A 145 3.17 -4.13 -9.12
C ALA A 145 4.24 -3.10 -9.53
N ASN A 146 3.90 -1.81 -9.62
CA ASN A 146 4.83 -0.74 -10.02
C ASN A 146 4.80 0.49 -9.11
N SER A 147 4.35 0.37 -7.85
CA SER A 147 4.22 1.55 -6.97
C SER A 147 5.57 2.24 -6.73
N ALA A 148 6.68 1.49 -6.70
CA ALA A 148 8.03 2.05 -6.60
C ALA A 148 8.38 2.87 -7.86
N GLY A 149 8.09 2.33 -9.05
CA GLY A 149 8.27 3.04 -10.32
C GLY A 149 7.42 4.30 -10.42
N ALA A 150 6.15 4.23 -10.03
CA ALA A 150 5.25 5.39 -9.97
C ALA A 150 5.78 6.47 -9.02
N CYS A 151 6.27 6.09 -7.83
CA CYS A 151 6.88 7.03 -6.89
C CYS A 151 8.13 7.70 -7.47
N ILE A 152 9.01 6.94 -8.12
CA ILE A 152 10.24 7.44 -8.74
C ILE A 152 9.93 8.36 -9.93
N ALA A 153 8.88 8.03 -10.71
CA ALA A 153 8.41 8.87 -11.82
C ALA A 153 7.68 10.15 -11.36
N GLY A 154 7.48 10.34 -10.05
CA GLY A 154 6.82 11.53 -9.51
C GLY A 154 5.30 11.51 -9.57
N MET A 155 4.67 10.33 -9.57
CA MET A 155 3.20 10.20 -9.48
C MET A 155 2.69 10.45 -8.04
N LEU A 156 3.13 11.57 -7.44
CA LEU A 156 2.79 11.99 -6.09
C LEU A 156 2.57 13.51 -6.09
N PRO A 157 1.60 14.02 -5.31
CA PRO A 157 1.22 15.43 -5.41
C PRO A 157 2.28 16.42 -4.90
N HIS A 158 3.24 15.98 -4.10
CA HIS A 158 4.21 16.85 -3.42
C HIS A 158 5.63 16.80 -4.04
N ARG A 159 5.85 15.99 -5.07
CA ARG A 159 7.16 15.82 -5.70
C ARG A 159 7.07 15.29 -7.13
N THR A 160 8.07 15.63 -7.92
CA THR A 160 8.25 15.21 -9.31
C THR A 160 9.24 14.05 -9.43
N VAL A 161 9.64 13.72 -10.66
CA VAL A 161 10.61 12.65 -10.96
C VAL A 161 11.84 12.70 -10.06
N ALA A 162 12.33 11.52 -9.69
CA ALA A 162 13.43 11.31 -8.74
C ALA A 162 13.20 11.97 -7.37
N GLY A 163 11.95 12.24 -7.00
CA GLY A 163 11.61 12.77 -5.68
C GLY A 163 11.88 14.27 -5.52
N LYS A 164 12.12 15.00 -6.60
CA LYS A 164 12.35 16.45 -6.56
C LYS A 164 11.10 17.19 -6.05
N SER A 165 11.24 17.89 -4.92
CA SER A 165 10.18 18.69 -4.30
C SER A 165 9.67 19.78 -5.24
N ILE A 166 8.38 20.09 -5.11
CA ILE A 166 7.74 21.22 -5.80
C ILE A 166 7.32 22.29 -4.81
N ALA A 167 7.33 23.54 -5.25
CA ALA A 167 6.98 24.68 -4.41
C ALA A 167 5.50 24.68 -3.99
N GLU A 168 4.62 24.23 -4.89
CA GLU A 168 3.17 24.19 -4.69
C GLU A 168 2.70 22.75 -4.87
N PRO A 169 2.58 21.98 -3.77
CA PRO A 169 2.02 20.64 -3.81
C PRO A 169 0.59 20.62 -4.38
N GLY A 170 0.29 19.63 -5.20
CA GLY A 170 -1.07 19.31 -5.60
C GLY A 170 -1.88 18.67 -4.47
N LEU A 171 -3.13 18.34 -4.77
CA LEU A 171 -4.03 17.67 -3.82
C LEU A 171 -3.72 16.18 -3.74
N ASN A 172 -3.74 15.62 -2.53
CA ASN A 172 -3.82 14.17 -2.36
C ASN A 172 -5.21 13.66 -2.77
N VAL A 173 -5.36 12.34 -2.89
CA VAL A 173 -6.61 11.72 -3.37
C VAL A 173 -7.82 12.14 -2.52
N GLN A 174 -7.71 12.13 -1.20
CA GLN A 174 -8.83 12.47 -0.32
C GLN A 174 -9.21 13.95 -0.41
N GLU A 175 -8.21 14.84 -0.49
CA GLU A 175 -8.41 16.26 -0.71
C GLU A 175 -9.07 16.52 -2.08
N ALA A 176 -8.59 15.87 -3.14
CA ALA A 176 -9.13 16.00 -4.49
C ALA A 176 -10.61 15.57 -4.57
N LEU A 177 -10.97 14.47 -3.89
CA LEU A 177 -12.37 14.01 -3.83
C LEU A 177 -13.27 14.97 -3.05
N ASN A 178 -12.74 15.63 -2.01
CA ASN A 178 -13.48 16.57 -1.18
C ASN A 178 -13.55 17.98 -1.77
N SER A 179 -12.67 18.31 -2.72
CA SER A 179 -12.51 19.66 -3.28
C SER A 179 -13.54 20.01 -4.36
N LYS A 180 -14.45 19.11 -4.71
CA LYS A 180 -15.47 19.30 -5.78
C LYS A 180 -14.83 19.81 -7.07
N LEU A 181 -13.83 19.08 -7.56
CA LEU A 181 -13.09 19.46 -8.76
C LEU A 181 -14.03 19.51 -9.97
N LYS A 182 -13.77 20.43 -10.89
CA LYS A 182 -14.53 20.56 -12.13
C LYS A 182 -14.32 19.39 -13.07
N GLY A 183 -13.20 18.68 -12.98
CA GLY A 183 -12.97 17.52 -13.81
C GLY A 183 -11.90 16.57 -13.31
N TYR A 184 -11.97 15.34 -13.81
CA TYR A 184 -11.07 14.25 -13.47
C TYR A 184 -10.48 13.62 -14.72
N LEU A 185 -9.17 13.37 -14.72
CA LEU A 185 -8.48 12.51 -15.67
C LEU A 185 -7.97 11.28 -14.90
N LEU A 186 -8.60 10.14 -15.12
CA LEU A 186 -8.34 8.91 -14.38
C LEU A 186 -7.69 7.89 -15.32
N MET A 187 -6.57 7.31 -14.92
CA MET A 187 -5.83 6.33 -15.75
C MET A 187 -5.68 5.00 -15.01
N GLY A 188 -6.24 3.94 -15.59
CA GLY A 188 -6.08 2.57 -15.10
C GLY A 188 -6.63 2.35 -13.68
N VAL A 189 -7.60 3.17 -13.26
CA VAL A 189 -8.23 3.11 -11.95
C VAL A 189 -9.74 2.92 -12.10
N GLU A 190 -10.31 2.09 -11.24
CA GLU A 190 -11.74 1.81 -11.20
C GLU A 190 -12.33 2.41 -9.91
N PRO A 191 -13.00 3.58 -9.98
CA PRO A 191 -13.53 4.28 -8.81
C PRO A 191 -14.34 3.44 -7.83
N GLY A 192 -15.08 2.45 -8.36
CA GLY A 192 -15.88 1.52 -7.57
C GLY A 192 -15.06 0.53 -6.70
N TYR A 193 -13.76 0.35 -6.98
CA TYR A 193 -12.94 -0.70 -6.37
C TYR A 193 -11.63 -0.20 -5.76
N ASP A 194 -10.99 0.79 -6.38
CA ASP A 194 -9.60 1.15 -6.06
C ASP A 194 -9.48 2.29 -5.03
N PHE A 195 -10.60 2.84 -4.56
CA PHE A 195 -10.64 3.93 -3.58
C PHE A 195 -11.06 3.44 -2.20
N ALA A 196 -10.51 4.07 -1.14
CA ALA A 196 -10.86 3.75 0.24
C ALA A 196 -12.37 3.95 0.56
N ASN A 197 -12.99 4.92 -0.10
CA ASN A 197 -14.43 5.18 -0.08
C ASN A 197 -14.98 5.24 -1.52
N PRO A 198 -15.36 4.08 -2.11
CA PRO A 198 -15.86 4.03 -3.48
C PRO A 198 -17.12 4.87 -3.71
N ALA A 199 -18.02 4.92 -2.71
CA ALA A 199 -19.24 5.73 -2.79
C ALA A 199 -18.91 7.22 -2.85
N GLY A 200 -17.99 7.68 -1.99
CA GLY A 200 -17.51 9.07 -1.99
C GLY A 200 -16.76 9.42 -3.28
N ALA A 201 -15.94 8.51 -3.80
CA ALA A 201 -15.28 8.68 -5.10
C ALA A 201 -16.32 8.88 -6.22
N ARG A 202 -17.29 7.96 -6.34
CA ARG A 202 -18.37 8.04 -7.32
C ARG A 202 -19.18 9.33 -7.20
N GLN A 203 -19.52 9.77 -5.99
CA GLN A 203 -20.23 11.04 -5.78
C GLN A 203 -19.42 12.25 -6.25
N SER A 204 -18.11 12.23 -6.01
CA SER A 204 -17.22 13.30 -6.46
C SER A 204 -17.16 13.39 -8.00
N MET A 205 -17.07 12.24 -8.68
CA MET A 205 -17.07 12.19 -10.15
C MET A 205 -18.42 12.59 -10.75
N LEU A 206 -19.54 12.17 -10.15
CA LEU A 206 -20.88 12.61 -10.56
C LEU A 206 -21.11 14.12 -10.40
N ALA A 207 -20.40 14.75 -9.46
CA ALA A 207 -20.49 16.18 -9.22
C ALA A 207 -19.54 17.01 -10.11
N ALA A 208 -18.61 16.36 -10.82
CA ALA A 208 -17.71 17.04 -11.74
C ALA A 208 -18.42 17.43 -13.04
N GLU A 209 -17.91 18.47 -13.71
CA GLU A 209 -18.41 18.91 -15.01
C GLU A 209 -17.88 18.03 -16.15
N PHE A 210 -16.72 17.39 -15.97
CA PHE A 210 -16.09 16.57 -17.01
C PHE A 210 -15.15 15.48 -16.48
N VAL A 211 -15.40 14.23 -16.82
CA VAL A 211 -14.61 13.06 -16.37
C VAL A 211 -14.13 12.25 -17.57
N VAL A 212 -12.81 12.08 -17.65
CA VAL A 212 -12.13 11.25 -18.66
C VAL A 212 -11.52 10.03 -18.01
N LEU A 213 -11.90 8.85 -18.47
CA LEU A 213 -11.31 7.57 -18.06
C LEU A 213 -10.40 7.02 -19.16
N LEU A 214 -9.16 6.71 -18.83
CA LEU A 214 -8.27 5.87 -19.62
C LEU A 214 -8.32 4.46 -19.01
N SER A 215 -9.07 3.54 -19.63
CA SER A 215 -9.28 2.18 -19.09
C SER A 215 -9.08 1.09 -20.14
N ALA A 216 -8.60 -0.08 -19.68
CA ALA A 216 -8.52 -1.29 -20.50
C ALA A 216 -9.81 -2.13 -20.44
N TYR A 217 -10.64 -1.90 -19.42
CA TYR A 217 -11.90 -2.59 -19.19
C TYR A 217 -13.02 -1.58 -18.99
N GLU A 218 -14.22 -1.99 -19.37
CA GLU A 218 -15.42 -1.18 -19.29
C GLU A 218 -16.43 -1.88 -18.37
N HIS A 219 -17.04 -1.09 -17.48
CA HIS A 219 -18.09 -1.53 -16.58
C HIS A 219 -19.27 -0.57 -16.69
N GLU A 220 -20.50 -1.09 -16.57
CA GLU A 220 -21.73 -0.30 -16.68
C GLU A 220 -21.72 0.91 -15.72
N SER A 221 -21.21 0.73 -14.50
CA SER A 221 -21.11 1.83 -13.51
C SER A 221 -20.22 2.99 -13.95
N MET A 222 -19.30 2.78 -14.91
CA MET A 222 -18.45 3.87 -15.43
C MET A 222 -19.27 4.87 -16.25
N HIS A 223 -20.34 4.42 -16.91
CA HIS A 223 -21.17 5.27 -17.78
C HIS A 223 -22.00 6.28 -16.98
N ASP A 224 -22.18 6.03 -15.69
CA ASP A 224 -22.91 6.94 -14.82
C ASP A 224 -22.20 8.29 -14.64
N TYR A 225 -20.86 8.30 -14.72
CA TYR A 225 -20.05 9.45 -14.34
C TYR A 225 -18.94 9.80 -15.34
N ALA A 226 -18.68 8.98 -16.37
CA ALA A 226 -17.65 9.26 -17.37
C ALA A 226 -18.24 9.94 -18.60
N ASP A 227 -17.70 11.11 -18.96
CA ASP A 227 -18.04 11.79 -20.22
C ASP A 227 -17.27 11.20 -21.41
N VAL A 228 -16.05 10.73 -21.16
CA VAL A 228 -15.19 10.12 -22.18
C VAL A 228 -14.49 8.90 -21.61
N ILE A 229 -14.55 7.78 -22.33
CA ILE A 229 -13.76 6.59 -22.06
C ILE A 229 -12.78 6.38 -23.23
N LEU A 230 -11.48 6.51 -22.95
CA LEU A 230 -10.39 6.28 -23.88
C LEU A 230 -9.81 4.88 -23.67
N PRO A 231 -9.92 3.96 -24.64
CA PRO A 231 -9.44 2.59 -24.48
C PRO A 231 -7.91 2.54 -24.45
N ILE A 232 -7.34 2.01 -23.37
CA ILE A 232 -5.90 1.79 -23.22
C ILE A 232 -5.52 0.31 -23.23
N ALA A 233 -4.32 0.02 -23.71
CA ALA A 233 -3.80 -1.34 -23.75
C ALA A 233 -3.41 -1.84 -22.33
N PRO A 234 -3.76 -3.08 -21.93
CA PRO A 234 -3.27 -3.70 -20.70
C PRO A 234 -1.75 -4.00 -20.78
N TYR A 235 -1.14 -4.36 -19.64
CA TYR A 235 0.33 -4.51 -19.55
C TYR A 235 0.93 -5.50 -20.57
N ALA A 236 0.18 -6.52 -20.98
CA ALA A 236 0.63 -7.53 -21.94
C ALA A 236 0.73 -7.00 -23.39
N GLU A 237 0.14 -5.85 -23.68
CA GLU A 237 0.02 -5.27 -25.02
C GLU A 237 0.81 -3.95 -25.18
N THR A 238 1.53 -3.53 -24.14
CA THR A 238 2.36 -2.32 -24.14
C THR A 238 3.77 -2.61 -23.66
N SER A 239 4.75 -1.89 -24.21
CA SER A 239 6.07 -1.80 -23.57
C SER A 239 5.99 -0.92 -22.32
N GLY A 240 6.92 -1.14 -21.39
CA GLY A 240 7.03 -0.37 -20.17
C GLY A 240 8.13 -0.90 -19.26
N THR A 241 8.42 -0.13 -18.21
CA THR A 241 9.40 -0.54 -17.19
C THR A 241 8.74 -0.57 -15.81
N TYR A 242 8.99 -1.66 -15.10
CA TYR A 242 8.50 -1.90 -13.74
C TYR A 242 9.66 -1.85 -12.78
N ILE A 243 9.45 -1.30 -11.58
CA ILE A 243 10.42 -1.36 -10.48
C ILE A 243 9.81 -2.19 -9.36
N ASN A 244 10.42 -3.33 -9.08
CA ASN A 244 9.95 -4.26 -8.06
C ASN A 244 10.41 -3.86 -6.64
N ILE A 245 10.00 -4.64 -5.63
CA ILE A 245 10.34 -4.41 -4.21
C ILE A 245 11.85 -4.48 -3.92
N ASP A 246 12.63 -5.12 -4.78
CA ASP A 246 14.09 -5.22 -4.68
C ASP A 246 14.77 -4.07 -5.46
N ASN A 247 14.01 -3.03 -5.83
CA ASN A 247 14.45 -1.89 -6.66
C ASN A 247 15.04 -2.29 -8.03
N THR A 248 14.68 -3.48 -8.54
CA THR A 248 15.14 -3.94 -9.86
C THR A 248 14.25 -3.36 -10.95
N TRP A 249 14.88 -2.74 -11.95
CA TRP A 249 14.21 -2.18 -13.12
C TRP A 249 14.03 -3.27 -14.17
N GLN A 250 12.78 -3.56 -14.52
CA GLN A 250 12.38 -4.64 -15.41
C GLN A 250 11.65 -4.06 -16.62
N THR A 251 12.34 -3.99 -17.75
CA THR A 251 11.74 -3.51 -19.01
C THR A 251 11.11 -4.69 -19.75
N VAL A 252 9.87 -4.50 -20.18
CA VAL A 252 9.10 -5.48 -20.94
C VAL A 252 8.63 -4.89 -22.25
N LYS A 253 8.48 -5.74 -23.26
CA LYS A 253 7.82 -5.41 -24.53
C LYS A 253 6.39 -5.93 -24.49
N GLY A 254 5.51 -5.33 -25.28
CA GLY A 254 4.19 -5.91 -25.52
C GLY A 254 4.34 -7.30 -26.14
N ALA A 255 3.71 -8.30 -25.53
CA ALA A 255 3.66 -9.67 -26.02
C ALA A 255 2.73 -9.79 -27.24
N MET A 256 1.73 -8.91 -27.33
CA MET A 256 0.79 -8.81 -28.44
C MET A 256 0.57 -7.35 -28.85
N LEU A 257 -0.06 -7.15 -30.01
CA LEU A 257 -0.53 -5.84 -30.43
C LEU A 257 -1.76 -5.41 -29.61
N PRO A 258 -1.94 -4.11 -29.36
CA PRO A 258 -3.15 -3.59 -28.72
C PRO A 258 -4.43 -4.07 -29.42
N LEU A 259 -5.42 -4.49 -28.62
CA LEU A 259 -6.70 -4.96 -29.15
C LEU A 259 -7.50 -3.81 -29.79
N GLY A 260 -7.94 -4.02 -31.04
CA GLY A 260 -8.82 -3.08 -31.75
C GLY A 260 -8.22 -1.67 -31.87
N GLU A 261 -8.96 -0.67 -31.38
CA GLU A 261 -8.54 0.73 -31.39
C GLU A 261 -7.82 1.17 -30.12
N SER A 262 -7.61 0.26 -29.16
CA SER A 262 -6.87 0.60 -27.95
C SER A 262 -5.44 1.03 -28.27
N ARG A 263 -4.88 1.87 -27.39
CA ARG A 263 -3.51 2.37 -27.52
C ARG A 263 -2.78 2.27 -26.18
N PRO A 264 -1.45 2.09 -26.16
CA PRO A 264 -0.66 2.27 -24.95
C PRO A 264 -0.99 3.59 -24.25
N ALA A 265 -1.21 3.57 -22.94
CA ALA A 265 -1.64 4.74 -22.17
C ALA A 265 -0.69 5.94 -22.34
N TRP A 266 0.62 5.69 -22.39
CA TRP A 266 1.62 6.74 -22.61
C TRP A 266 1.44 7.45 -23.97
N LYS A 267 1.00 6.75 -25.03
CA LYS A 267 0.72 7.36 -26.35
C LYS A 267 -0.54 8.22 -26.30
N VAL A 268 -1.56 7.78 -25.55
CA VAL A 268 -2.79 8.57 -25.33
C VAL A 268 -2.43 9.86 -24.59
N LEU A 269 -1.71 9.76 -23.47
CA LEU A 269 -1.25 10.92 -22.70
C LEU A 269 -0.35 11.84 -23.54
N ARG A 270 0.55 11.27 -24.36
CA ARG A 270 1.37 12.02 -25.33
C ARG A 270 0.52 12.91 -26.24
N VAL A 271 -0.46 12.31 -26.90
CA VAL A 271 -1.32 13.02 -27.85
C VAL A 271 -2.18 14.06 -27.13
N LEU A 272 -2.73 13.73 -25.96
CA LEU A 272 -3.49 14.68 -25.15
C LEU A 272 -2.64 15.89 -24.74
N GLY A 273 -1.41 15.68 -24.27
CA GLY A 273 -0.49 16.77 -23.95
C GLY A 273 -0.21 17.66 -25.16
N ASN A 274 -0.03 17.07 -26.34
CA ASN A 274 0.18 17.84 -27.58
C ASN A 274 -1.06 18.67 -27.99
N LEU A 275 -2.26 18.09 -27.89
CA LEU A 275 -3.53 18.80 -28.17
C LEU A 275 -3.78 19.94 -27.18
N LEU A 276 -3.36 19.78 -25.93
CA LEU A 276 -3.44 20.79 -24.88
C LEU A 276 -2.25 21.76 -24.87
N HIS A 277 -1.34 21.66 -25.86
CA HIS A 277 -0.14 22.47 -25.97
C HIS A 277 0.77 22.42 -24.72
N CYS A 278 0.76 21.30 -24.00
CA CYS A 278 1.68 21.04 -22.90
C CYS A 278 3.11 20.85 -23.43
N LYS A 279 4.09 21.34 -22.67
CA LYS A 279 5.52 21.15 -23.00
C LYS A 279 5.97 19.75 -22.61
N LYS A 280 6.98 19.23 -23.30
CA LYS A 280 7.63 17.92 -23.01
C LYS A 280 6.69 16.72 -23.22
N PHE A 281 5.92 16.72 -24.30
CA PHE A 281 5.09 15.58 -24.73
C PHE A 281 5.52 15.05 -26.11
N ASP A 282 6.80 15.22 -26.47
CA ASP A 282 7.37 14.83 -27.77
C ASP A 282 8.00 13.42 -27.78
N TYR A 283 7.75 12.61 -26.74
CA TYR A 283 8.30 11.25 -26.61
C TYR A 283 7.96 10.36 -27.80
N THR A 284 8.95 9.68 -28.36
CA THR A 284 8.76 8.79 -29.51
C THR A 284 8.69 7.32 -29.11
N SER A 285 9.29 6.98 -27.97
CA SER A 285 9.39 5.63 -27.44
C SER A 285 9.25 5.56 -25.91
N THR A 286 9.09 4.36 -25.37
CA THR A 286 9.13 4.14 -23.90
C THR A 286 10.54 4.22 -23.34
N GLU A 287 11.54 4.02 -24.21
CA GLU A 287 12.96 4.09 -23.93
C GLU A 287 13.38 5.55 -23.68
N ASP A 288 12.86 6.50 -24.46
CA ASP A 288 13.08 7.94 -24.24
C ASP A 288 12.65 8.36 -22.82
N ILE A 289 11.47 7.89 -22.40
CA ILE A 289 10.91 8.16 -21.07
C ILE A 289 11.78 7.49 -19.99
N LEU A 290 12.21 6.25 -20.22
CA LEU A 290 13.05 5.51 -19.29
C LEU A 290 14.40 6.17 -19.07
N GLU A 291 15.04 6.65 -20.14
CA GLU A 291 16.33 7.34 -20.09
C GLU A 291 16.21 8.65 -19.30
N GLU A 292 15.17 9.45 -19.53
CA GLU A 292 14.92 10.68 -18.77
C GLU A 292 14.78 10.38 -17.26
N VAL A 293 14.00 9.37 -16.89
CA VAL A 293 13.80 9.00 -15.48
C VAL A 293 15.11 8.49 -14.86
N LYS A 294 15.89 7.68 -15.59
CA LYS A 294 17.19 7.17 -15.09
C LYS A 294 18.22 8.28 -14.92
N GLU A 295 18.29 9.22 -15.86
CA GLU A 295 19.18 10.37 -15.77
C GLU A 295 18.84 11.21 -14.53
N ALA A 296 17.55 11.53 -14.33
CA ALA A 296 17.09 12.27 -13.15
C ALA A 296 17.43 11.55 -11.84
N VAL A 297 17.24 10.23 -11.77
CA VAL A 297 17.60 9.43 -10.59
C VAL A 297 19.11 9.45 -10.35
N SER A 298 19.93 9.32 -11.41
CA SER A 298 21.39 9.31 -11.28
C SER A 298 21.98 10.65 -10.80
N MET A 299 21.29 11.76 -11.08
CA MET A 299 21.67 13.10 -10.62
C MET A 299 21.17 13.42 -9.22
N THR A 300 20.30 12.58 -8.65
CA THR A 300 19.69 12.81 -7.34
C THR A 300 20.49 12.10 -6.26
N MET A 301 20.79 12.79 -5.16
CA MET A 301 21.40 12.16 -3.99
C MET A 301 20.39 11.26 -3.30
N GLU A 302 20.84 10.12 -2.76
CA GLU A 302 19.98 9.28 -1.92
C GLU A 302 19.49 10.09 -0.71
N HIS A 303 18.18 10.28 -0.62
CA HIS A 303 17.55 10.93 0.52
C HIS A 303 17.27 9.87 1.59
N GLU A 304 17.72 10.14 2.82
CA GLU A 304 17.26 9.37 3.97
C GLU A 304 15.76 9.59 4.19
N TYR A 305 15.09 8.59 4.76
CA TYR A 305 13.69 8.72 5.13
C TYR A 305 13.54 9.79 6.22
N GLU A 306 12.74 10.82 5.94
CA GLU A 306 12.35 11.85 6.91
C GLU A 306 11.10 11.40 7.68
N PRO A 307 11.20 11.08 8.98
CA PRO A 307 10.06 10.61 9.75
C PRO A 307 9.10 11.75 10.09
N TYR A 308 7.81 11.43 10.12
CA TYR A 308 6.77 12.31 10.63
C TYR A 308 6.55 12.06 12.13
N TYR A 309 6.71 13.09 12.96
CA TYR A 309 6.46 13.03 14.39
C TYR A 309 5.22 13.83 14.78
N PRO A 310 4.09 13.18 15.12
CA PRO A 310 2.95 13.87 15.70
C PRO A 310 3.23 14.28 17.15
N GLU A 311 2.42 15.19 17.69
CA GLU A 311 2.53 15.63 19.09
C GLU A 311 2.29 14.50 20.09
N SER A 312 1.44 13.53 19.74
CA SER A 312 1.10 12.39 20.59
C SER A 312 0.63 11.20 19.77
N LEU A 313 0.56 10.03 20.41
CA LEU A 313 -0.10 8.86 19.83
C LEU A 313 -1.61 9.08 19.69
N PRO A 314 -2.25 8.50 18.66
CA PRO A 314 -3.69 8.65 18.46
C PRO A 314 -4.47 8.08 19.64
N VAL A 315 -5.57 8.75 20.00
CA VAL A 315 -6.45 8.31 21.08
C VAL A 315 -7.20 7.05 20.66
N ILE A 316 -7.02 5.99 21.43
CA ILE A 316 -7.76 4.75 21.25
C ILE A 316 -9.19 4.96 21.76
N ASN A 317 -10.17 4.68 20.91
CA ASN A 317 -11.58 4.75 21.24
C ASN A 317 -12.28 3.44 20.87
N GLN A 318 -13.56 3.31 21.24
CA GLN A 318 -14.35 2.09 20.99
C GLN A 318 -15.15 2.12 19.68
N SER A 319 -14.76 2.98 18.72
CA SER A 319 -15.40 3.02 17.40
C SER A 319 -15.19 1.71 16.65
N LEU A 320 -16.15 1.37 15.79
CA LEU A 320 -16.00 0.23 14.89
C LEU A 320 -15.10 0.63 13.73
N VAL A 321 -14.07 -0.17 13.50
CA VAL A 321 -13.12 0.03 12.40
C VAL A 321 -13.21 -1.16 11.47
N ARG A 322 -13.43 -0.87 10.18
CA ARG A 322 -13.42 -1.89 9.14
C ARG A 322 -11.98 -2.25 8.80
N VAL A 323 -11.66 -3.53 8.86
CA VAL A 323 -10.41 -4.07 8.30
C VAL A 323 -10.72 -4.59 6.90
N GLY A 324 -10.10 -3.98 5.88
CA GLY A 324 -10.16 -4.51 4.52
C GLY A 324 -9.09 -5.59 4.32
N GLU A 325 -9.49 -6.74 3.77
CA GLU A 325 -8.55 -7.78 3.36
C GLU A 325 -8.03 -7.51 1.93
N TRP A 326 -6.82 -7.99 1.63
CA TRP A 326 -6.27 -7.95 0.27
C TRP A 326 -6.91 -9.06 -0.58
N PRO A 327 -7.69 -8.74 -1.63
CA PRO A 327 -8.47 -9.73 -2.35
C PRO A 327 -7.62 -10.37 -3.44
N LEU A 328 -6.91 -11.46 -3.12
CA LEU A 328 -5.94 -12.15 -4.00
C LEU A 328 -6.39 -12.29 -5.47
N TYR A 329 -7.67 -12.57 -5.71
CA TYR A 329 -8.23 -12.83 -7.04
C TYR A 329 -8.89 -11.60 -7.72
N ARG A 330 -8.86 -10.43 -7.08
CA ARG A 330 -9.59 -9.21 -7.50
C ARG A 330 -8.82 -7.91 -7.23
N ILE A 331 -7.49 -7.98 -7.19
CA ILE A 331 -6.62 -6.86 -6.77
C ILE A 331 -6.60 -5.68 -7.76
N ASP A 332 -6.85 -5.93 -9.04
CA ASP A 332 -6.78 -4.94 -10.11
C ASP A 332 -7.81 -5.23 -11.21
N ALA A 333 -7.91 -4.33 -12.20
CA ALA A 333 -8.88 -4.47 -13.28
C ALA A 333 -8.70 -5.78 -14.07
N ILE A 334 -7.48 -6.26 -14.25
CA ILE A 334 -7.22 -7.49 -15.01
C ILE A 334 -7.73 -8.70 -14.25
N THR A 335 -7.36 -8.82 -12.98
CA THR A 335 -7.77 -9.94 -12.13
C THR A 335 -9.28 -9.95 -11.89
N ARG A 336 -9.90 -8.77 -11.72
CA ARG A 336 -11.35 -8.61 -11.60
C ARG A 336 -12.13 -9.04 -12.85
N ASN A 337 -11.55 -8.85 -14.02
CA ASN A 337 -12.16 -9.22 -15.31
C ASN A 337 -11.78 -10.64 -15.78
N ALA A 338 -10.88 -11.34 -15.07
CA ALA A 338 -10.53 -12.72 -15.38
C ALA A 338 -11.57 -13.70 -14.79
N LYS A 339 -12.34 -14.35 -15.68
CA LYS A 339 -13.44 -15.26 -15.32
C LYS A 339 -13.02 -16.35 -14.34
N GLU A 340 -11.90 -17.02 -14.61
CA GLU A 340 -11.39 -18.14 -13.82
C GLU A 340 -11.03 -17.69 -12.39
N LEU A 341 -10.47 -16.48 -12.25
CA LEU A 341 -10.18 -15.91 -10.93
C LEU A 341 -11.46 -15.52 -10.19
N GLN A 342 -12.50 -15.07 -10.90
CA GLN A 342 -13.79 -14.80 -10.27
C GLN A 342 -14.49 -16.07 -9.79
N LEU A 343 -14.33 -17.20 -10.49
CA LEU A 343 -14.82 -18.50 -10.02
C LEU A 343 -14.10 -18.94 -8.74
N CYS A 344 -12.78 -18.75 -8.66
CA CYS A 344 -12.03 -18.98 -7.43
C CYS A 344 -12.51 -18.05 -6.30
N ALA A 345 -12.68 -16.76 -6.58
CA ALA A 345 -13.16 -15.79 -5.60
C ALA A 345 -14.58 -16.10 -5.09
N ALA A 346 -15.47 -16.60 -5.96
CA ALA A 346 -16.83 -16.97 -5.58
C ALA A 346 -16.89 -18.18 -4.62
N SER A 347 -15.82 -18.97 -4.54
CA SER A 347 -15.71 -20.03 -3.52
C SER A 347 -15.39 -19.49 -2.12
N GLU A 348 -14.92 -18.24 -2.02
CA GLU A 348 -14.73 -17.56 -0.74
C GLU A 348 -16.10 -17.08 -0.21
N SER A 349 -16.39 -17.36 1.07
CA SER A 349 -17.65 -16.91 1.67
C SER A 349 -17.64 -15.39 1.88
N ALA A 350 -18.58 -14.69 1.22
CA ALA A 350 -18.84 -13.28 1.47
C ALA A 350 -19.47 -13.10 2.86
N CYS A 351 -18.66 -12.69 3.84
CA CYS A 351 -19.10 -12.51 5.22
C CYS A 351 -18.42 -11.29 5.86
N ILE A 352 -19.10 -10.72 6.85
CA ILE A 352 -18.49 -9.75 7.77
C ILE A 352 -18.03 -10.54 8.98
N ARG A 353 -16.74 -10.47 9.30
CA ARG A 353 -16.17 -11.07 10.51
C ARG A 353 -16.05 -10.00 11.58
N ILE A 354 -16.38 -10.38 12.81
CA ILE A 354 -16.28 -9.50 13.97
C ILE A 354 -15.54 -10.21 15.09
N HIS A 355 -14.73 -9.48 15.83
CA HIS A 355 -14.05 -10.03 17.01
C HIS A 355 -15.09 -10.43 18.07
N PRO A 356 -14.97 -11.59 18.74
CA PRO A 356 -15.96 -12.06 19.71
C PRO A 356 -16.30 -11.04 20.80
N SER A 357 -15.30 -10.38 21.39
CA SER A 357 -15.54 -9.34 22.40
C SER A 357 -16.30 -8.12 21.86
N THR A 358 -16.15 -7.81 20.57
CA THR A 358 -16.92 -6.75 19.92
C THR A 358 -18.35 -7.21 19.65
N ALA A 359 -18.55 -8.46 19.24
CA ALA A 359 -19.89 -9.06 19.10
C ALA A 359 -20.65 -9.05 20.44
N ASP A 360 -20.01 -9.51 21.51
CA ASP A 360 -20.57 -9.53 22.87
C ASP A 360 -20.97 -8.12 23.33
N ARG A 361 -20.08 -7.14 23.13
CA ARG A 361 -20.34 -5.72 23.47
C ARG A 361 -21.55 -5.16 22.70
N LEU A 362 -21.68 -5.52 21.42
CA LEU A 362 -22.78 -5.11 20.56
C LEU A 362 -24.02 -6.00 20.70
N LYS A 363 -23.96 -7.06 21.52
CA LYS A 363 -25.01 -8.06 21.68
C LYS A 363 -25.45 -8.69 20.35
N LEU A 364 -24.47 -9.01 19.49
CA LEU A 364 -24.70 -9.69 18.23
C LEU A 364 -24.67 -11.21 18.44
N GLU A 365 -25.66 -11.92 17.92
CA GLU A 365 -25.71 -13.38 17.90
C GLU A 365 -24.90 -13.94 16.70
N GLU A 366 -24.70 -15.27 16.63
CA GLU A 366 -23.94 -15.94 15.55
C GLU A 366 -24.49 -15.65 14.14
N ILE A 367 -25.78 -15.27 14.03
CA ILE A 367 -26.41 -14.83 12.80
C ILE A 367 -27.10 -13.49 13.06
N ALA A 368 -26.55 -12.41 12.52
CA ALA A 368 -27.19 -11.10 12.53
C ALA A 368 -27.19 -10.52 11.12
N THR A 369 -28.37 -10.14 10.61
CA THR A 369 -28.46 -9.31 9.41
C THR A 369 -28.11 -7.89 9.81
N VAL A 370 -26.94 -7.42 9.39
CA VAL A 370 -26.55 -6.01 9.55
C VAL A 370 -27.13 -5.25 8.35
N SER A 371 -28.19 -4.46 8.58
CA SER A 371 -28.85 -3.61 7.58
C SER A 371 -28.13 -2.28 7.38
#